data_AF-A0A2N1J8G9-F1
#
_entry.id   AF-A0A2N1J8G9-F1
#
_cell.length_a   1.000
_cell.length_b   1.000
_cell.length_c   1.000
_cell.angle_alpha   90.00
_cell.angle_beta   90.00
_cell.angle_gamma   90.00
#
_symmetry.space_group_name_H-M   'P 1'
#
loop_
_entity.id
_entity.type
_entity.pdbx_description
1 polymer ?
#
loop_
_entity_poly.entity_id
_entity_poly.type
_entity_poly.pdbx_seq_one_letter_code
_entity_poly.pdbx_strand_id
1 'polypeptide(L)'
;MLGRIVFQGMGARAVIARIPLAMMPLQVARISTTPLMAKAAASKPKTTASKPKTTTTKRTTKKSDSIKTSRAAKVDKPWVSRDEQGNILPLPLETKPKRRTSFLIYFAERLPKLKERSEFRKVSQSTGKDVVDVTAVTTAVGKEWQELGTQEKHRIEKLAEDNKKQYEKAMHAWQKSLTPNDIRRQNLYLAHQRKLGKSVPSNLRDPSAPKRPPGAFFLYVQHLRDNGKVSGLAQEISREAGAKWKSLSAKEKEPFEKRAHDQYDAYAKQMDKYKKVHP
;
A
#
# COMPACT_ATOMS: atom_id res chain seq x y z
N MET A 1 71.84 21.18 -15.87
CA MET A 1 71.84 21.05 -14.39
C MET A 1 70.38 21.03 -13.96
N LEU A 2 69.77 19.86 -13.74
CA LEU A 2 69.77 19.11 -12.47
C LEU A 2 69.26 20.02 -11.32
N GLY A 3 68.17 19.72 -10.61
CA GLY A 3 67.82 18.39 -10.13
C GLY A 3 66.32 18.14 -9.92
N ARG A 4 66.00 16.88 -10.18
CA ARG A 4 64.89 16.11 -9.62
C ARG A 4 64.91 16.22 -8.09
N ILE A 5 63.74 16.45 -7.48
CA ILE A 5 63.49 16.02 -6.11
C ILE A 5 62.61 14.77 -6.22
N VAL A 6 63.29 13.64 -6.04
CA VAL A 6 62.71 12.36 -5.64
C VAL A 6 62.27 12.53 -4.19
N PHE A 7 61.02 12.19 -3.87
CA PHE A 7 60.71 11.74 -2.52
C PHE A 7 59.98 10.41 -2.56
N GLN A 8 60.56 9.55 -1.76
CA GLN A 8 60.46 8.11 -1.68
C GLN A 8 59.22 7.72 -0.88
N GLY A 9 58.64 6.57 -1.25
CA GLY A 9 57.39 6.10 -0.69
C GLY A 9 57.45 5.74 0.79
N MET A 10 56.31 5.89 1.44
CA MET A 10 55.94 5.14 2.63
C MET A 10 54.50 4.65 2.43
N GLY A 11 54.36 3.33 2.41
CA GLY A 11 53.07 2.67 2.30
C GLY A 11 52.21 2.94 3.52
N ALA A 12 50.97 3.33 3.29
CA ALA A 12 49.89 3.19 4.26
C ALA A 12 48.91 2.16 3.70
N ARG A 13 49.17 0.89 4.02
CA ARG A 13 48.16 -0.17 3.94
C ARG A 13 47.03 0.27 4.86
N ALA A 14 45.87 0.58 4.32
CA ALA A 14 44.66 0.74 5.13
C ALA A 14 44.37 -0.60 5.79
N VAL A 15 44.76 -0.71 7.07
CA VAL A 15 44.40 -1.80 7.96
C VAL A 15 42.90 -1.69 8.17
N ILE A 16 42.15 -2.52 7.44
CA ILE A 16 40.75 -2.80 7.76
C ILE A 16 40.76 -3.51 9.11
N ALA A 17 40.48 -2.76 10.18
CA ALA A 17 40.23 -3.32 11.49
C ALA A 17 39.03 -4.27 11.38
N ARG A 18 39.32 -5.57 11.38
CA ARG A 18 38.34 -6.63 11.59
C ARG A 18 37.85 -6.51 13.03
N ILE A 19 36.67 -5.92 13.21
CA ILE A 19 35.92 -6.01 14.46
C ILE A 19 35.54 -7.50 14.62
N PRO A 20 35.93 -8.19 15.71
CA PRO A 20 35.52 -9.56 15.94
C PRO A 20 34.01 -9.59 16.23
N LEU A 21 33.28 -10.31 15.40
CA LEU A 21 31.87 -10.64 15.58
C LEU A 21 31.77 -11.60 16.79
N ALA A 22 31.55 -11.04 17.98
CA ALA A 22 31.25 -11.84 19.17
C ALA A 22 29.90 -12.54 18.97
N MET A 23 29.93 -13.87 18.93
CA MET A 23 28.75 -14.73 18.97
C MET A 23 28.06 -14.58 20.34
N MET A 24 26.89 -13.95 20.36
CA MET A 24 25.97 -14.05 21.51
C MET A 24 25.02 -15.24 21.28
N PRO A 25 24.87 -16.16 22.25
CA PRO A 25 23.94 -17.28 22.13
C PRO A 25 22.49 -16.80 22.17
N LEU A 26 21.67 -17.30 21.24
CA LEU A 26 20.21 -17.17 21.27
C LEU A 26 19.67 -17.82 22.54
N GLN A 27 19.23 -17.02 23.50
CA GLN A 27 18.36 -17.49 24.58
C GLN A 27 16.95 -17.71 24.04
N VAL A 28 16.58 -18.98 23.91
CA VAL A 28 15.22 -19.45 23.68
C VAL A 28 14.41 -19.16 24.94
N ALA A 29 13.54 -18.15 24.89
CA ALA A 29 12.56 -17.90 25.94
C ALA A 29 11.53 -19.05 25.97
N ARG A 30 11.63 -19.90 26.98
CA ARG A 30 10.62 -20.92 27.32
C ARG A 30 9.35 -20.22 27.80
N ILE A 31 8.23 -20.48 27.13
CA ILE A 31 6.89 -20.06 27.54
C ILE A 31 6.51 -20.94 28.74
N SER A 32 6.42 -20.33 29.92
CA SER A 32 5.98 -21.00 31.15
C SER A 32 4.46 -21.17 31.12
N THR A 33 4.00 -22.42 31.06
CA THR A 33 2.62 -22.83 31.29
C THR A 33 2.34 -22.80 32.80
N THR A 34 1.37 -22.00 33.22
CA THR A 34 0.75 -22.13 34.55
C THR A 34 -0.67 -22.72 34.40
N PRO A 35 -1.06 -23.68 35.26
CA PRO A 35 -2.35 -24.35 35.19
C PRO A 35 -3.43 -23.57 35.95
N LEU A 36 -4.61 -23.39 35.33
CA LEU A 36 -5.80 -22.88 36.01
C LEU A 36 -6.52 -24.03 36.71
N MET A 37 -6.58 -23.93 38.04
CA MET A 37 -7.28 -24.81 38.95
C MET A 37 -8.79 -24.87 38.71
N ALA A 38 -9.32 -26.08 38.81
CA ALA A 38 -10.74 -26.41 38.86
C ALA A 38 -11.42 -25.84 40.12
N LYS A 39 -12.68 -25.41 39.99
CA LYS A 39 -13.61 -25.33 41.13
C LYS A 39 -15.02 -25.73 40.71
N ALA A 40 -15.62 -26.48 41.62
CA ALA A 40 -16.71 -27.42 41.46
C ALA A 40 -18.12 -26.82 41.37
N ALA A 41 -19.04 -27.71 41.02
CA ALA A 41 -20.47 -27.56 40.84
C ALA A 41 -21.27 -27.09 42.08
N ALA A 42 -22.40 -26.42 41.83
CA ALA A 42 -23.61 -26.49 42.65
C ALA A 42 -24.85 -26.10 41.81
N SER A 43 -26.02 -26.51 42.29
CA SER A 43 -27.22 -26.96 41.59
C SER A 43 -28.35 -25.94 41.32
N LYS A 44 -29.31 -26.34 40.46
CA LYS A 44 -30.58 -25.67 40.05
C LYS A 44 -31.55 -25.37 41.22
N PRO A 45 -32.66 -24.63 41.01
CA PRO A 45 -33.91 -25.23 40.47
C PRO A 45 -34.62 -24.41 39.38
N LYS A 46 -35.82 -24.86 39.02
CA LYS A 46 -36.51 -24.87 37.71
C LYS A 46 -37.97 -24.47 37.91
N THR A 47 -38.57 -23.68 37.00
CA THR A 47 -40.03 -23.55 36.75
C THR A 47 -40.20 -22.98 35.33
N THR A 48 -40.59 -23.74 34.28
CA THR A 48 -41.90 -24.29 33.82
C THR A 48 -42.94 -23.27 33.31
N ALA A 49 -43.15 -23.23 31.99
CA ALA A 49 -44.43 -23.05 31.25
C ALA A 49 -44.12 -23.01 29.72
N SER A 50 -44.23 -24.12 28.96
CA SER A 50 -45.40 -24.65 28.22
C SER A 50 -45.70 -23.99 26.84
N LYS A 51 -45.52 -24.83 25.81
CA LYS A 51 -45.78 -24.82 24.33
C LYS A 51 -47.17 -24.30 23.86
N PRO A 52 -47.52 -24.17 22.54
CA PRO A 52 -47.21 -25.12 21.45
C PRO A 52 -46.86 -24.61 20.03
N LYS A 53 -46.30 -25.55 19.24
CA LYS A 53 -46.13 -25.56 17.78
C LYS A 53 -47.42 -26.05 17.10
N THR A 54 -47.69 -25.58 15.88
CA THR A 54 -48.54 -26.30 14.91
C THR A 54 -47.85 -26.36 13.54
N THR A 55 -47.85 -27.55 12.96
CA THR A 55 -47.28 -27.99 11.68
C THR A 55 -48.40 -28.08 10.64
N THR A 56 -48.26 -27.62 9.38
CA THR A 56 -49.06 -28.14 8.24
C THR A 56 -48.44 -27.82 6.87
N THR A 57 -47.93 -28.88 6.21
CA THR A 57 -48.16 -29.35 4.82
C THR A 57 -47.86 -28.51 3.57
N LYS A 58 -47.08 -29.14 2.67
CA LYS A 58 -46.91 -28.84 1.23
C LYS A 58 -48.23 -28.80 0.47
N ARG A 59 -48.43 -27.81 -0.41
CA ARG A 59 -49.28 -27.97 -1.60
C ARG A 59 -48.70 -27.21 -2.80
N THR A 60 -48.35 -27.98 -3.82
CA THR A 60 -48.00 -27.52 -5.17
C THR A 60 -49.23 -26.98 -5.90
N THR A 61 -49.12 -25.82 -6.53
CA THR A 61 -49.94 -25.44 -7.70
C THR A 61 -49.06 -24.67 -8.69
N LYS A 62 -49.35 -24.87 -9.97
CA LYS A 62 -48.48 -24.62 -11.14
C LYS A 62 -49.02 -23.40 -11.91
N LYS A 63 -48.07 -22.56 -12.38
CA LYS A 63 -48.13 -21.59 -13.49
C LYS A 63 -49.20 -20.47 -13.51
N SER A 64 -48.73 -19.23 -13.59
CA SER A 64 -49.14 -18.32 -14.66
C SER A 64 -47.95 -17.46 -15.09
N ASP A 65 -47.67 -17.52 -16.39
CA ASP A 65 -46.63 -16.78 -17.10
C ASP A 65 -46.96 -15.28 -17.06
N SER A 66 -46.15 -14.48 -16.36
CA SER A 66 -46.15 -13.02 -16.50
C SER A 66 -44.81 -12.57 -17.10
N ILE A 67 -44.97 -12.10 -18.33
CA ILE A 67 -44.08 -11.36 -19.21
C ILE A 67 -42.85 -10.75 -18.50
N LYS A 68 -41.66 -11.13 -18.99
CA LYS A 68 -40.39 -10.43 -18.79
C LYS A 68 -40.57 -8.93 -19.04
N THR A 69 -40.77 -8.16 -17.99
CA THR A 69 -40.52 -6.72 -18.02
C THR A 69 -39.01 -6.51 -18.05
N SER A 70 -38.56 -5.91 -19.16
CA SER A 70 -37.28 -5.26 -19.41
C SER A 70 -36.20 -5.43 -18.34
N ARG A 71 -35.13 -6.13 -18.71
CA ARG A 71 -33.82 -6.14 -18.05
C ARG A 71 -33.42 -4.69 -17.75
N ALA A 72 -33.63 -4.24 -16.50
CA ALA A 72 -33.16 -2.95 -16.02
C ALA A 72 -31.68 -2.82 -16.42
N ALA A 73 -31.36 -1.76 -17.16
CA ALA A 73 -29.98 -1.45 -17.51
C ALA A 73 -29.18 -1.45 -16.19
N LYS A 74 -28.25 -2.41 -16.06
CA LYS A 74 -27.44 -2.55 -14.84
C LYS A 74 -26.75 -1.21 -14.64
N VAL A 75 -27.14 -0.46 -13.62
CA VAL A 75 -26.52 0.82 -13.28
C VAL A 75 -25.02 0.57 -13.20
N ASP A 76 -24.26 1.22 -14.08
CA ASP A 76 -22.82 1.05 -14.12
C ASP A 76 -22.25 1.41 -12.74
N LYS A 77 -21.29 0.61 -12.28
CA LYS A 77 -20.65 0.86 -10.98
C LYS A 77 -20.06 2.27 -10.98
N PRO A 78 -20.04 2.99 -9.83
CA PRO A 78 -19.68 4.41 -9.78
C PRO A 78 -18.21 4.73 -10.13
N TRP A 79 -17.37 3.73 -10.36
CA TRP A 79 -15.98 3.87 -10.82
C TRP A 79 -15.77 3.55 -12.31
N VAL A 80 -16.82 3.11 -13.02
CA VAL A 80 -16.80 2.84 -14.46
C VAL A 80 -17.13 4.14 -15.18
N SER A 81 -16.26 4.55 -16.11
CA SER A 81 -16.51 5.64 -17.05
C SER A 81 -16.22 5.14 -18.45
N ARG A 82 -16.90 5.71 -19.45
CA ARG A 82 -16.70 5.36 -20.86
C ARG A 82 -16.04 6.51 -21.60
N ASP A 83 -15.26 6.19 -22.63
CA ASP A 83 -14.76 7.17 -23.60
C ASP A 83 -15.84 7.53 -24.62
N GLU A 84 -15.51 8.45 -25.53
CA GLU A 84 -16.39 8.87 -26.64
C GLU A 84 -16.74 7.71 -27.59
N GLN A 85 -15.94 6.64 -27.59
CA GLN A 85 -16.19 5.41 -28.37
C GLN A 85 -17.00 4.35 -27.60
N GLY A 86 -17.40 4.63 -26.35
CA GLY A 86 -18.19 3.72 -25.52
C GLY A 86 -17.38 2.62 -24.79
N ASN A 87 -16.05 2.60 -24.92
CA ASN A 87 -15.17 1.67 -24.20
C ASN A 87 -14.97 2.10 -22.75
N ILE A 88 -14.77 1.12 -21.86
CA ILE A 88 -14.53 1.40 -20.44
C ILE A 88 -13.13 1.98 -20.28
N LEU A 89 -13.04 3.21 -19.76
CA LEU A 89 -11.78 3.84 -19.44
C LEU A 89 -11.06 3.04 -18.34
N PRO A 90 -9.78 2.66 -18.53
CA PRO A 90 -9.02 1.92 -17.54
C PRO A 90 -8.87 2.72 -16.26
N LEU A 91 -8.70 2.01 -15.14
CA LEU A 91 -8.46 2.68 -13.86
C LEU A 91 -7.03 3.25 -13.83
N PRO A 92 -6.79 4.44 -13.26
CA PRO A 92 -5.48 5.08 -13.29
C PRO A 92 -4.30 4.25 -12.76
N LEU A 93 -4.53 3.38 -11.77
CA LEU A 93 -3.48 2.51 -11.24
C LEU A 93 -3.10 1.38 -12.20
N GLU A 94 -3.94 1.03 -13.17
CA GLU A 94 -3.64 0.03 -14.19
C GLU A 94 -2.67 0.59 -15.23
N THR A 95 -2.81 1.86 -15.57
CA THR A 95 -1.94 2.58 -16.52
C THR A 95 -0.70 3.18 -15.87
N LYS A 96 -0.57 3.08 -14.54
CA LYS A 96 0.58 3.62 -13.79
C LYS A 96 1.88 2.94 -14.26
N PRO A 97 2.87 3.70 -14.76
CA PRO A 97 4.16 3.16 -15.16
C PRO A 97 4.83 2.36 -14.04
N LYS A 98 5.59 1.32 -14.42
CA LYS A 98 6.37 0.49 -13.50
C LYS A 98 7.84 0.54 -13.89
N ARG A 99 8.71 0.83 -12.93
CA ARG A 99 10.16 0.84 -13.14
C ARG A 99 10.67 -0.60 -13.26
N ARG A 100 11.54 -0.87 -14.25
CA ARG A 100 12.28 -2.13 -14.35
C ARG A 100 13.67 -1.93 -13.75
N THR A 101 14.07 -2.84 -12.86
CA THR A 101 15.42 -2.88 -12.29
C THR A 101 16.39 -3.56 -13.26
N SER A 102 17.70 -3.45 -13.02
CA SER A 102 18.75 -4.10 -13.83
C SER A 102 18.50 -5.60 -14.00
N PHE A 103 18.21 -6.32 -12.90
CA PHE A 103 17.83 -7.73 -12.97
C PHE A 103 16.57 -7.99 -13.80
N LEU A 104 15.52 -7.17 -13.68
CA LEU A 104 14.28 -7.37 -14.45
C LEU A 104 14.45 -7.09 -15.94
N ILE A 105 15.37 -6.20 -16.30
CA ILE A 105 15.74 -5.95 -17.70
C ILE A 105 16.46 -7.18 -18.25
N TYR A 106 17.46 -7.70 -17.53
CA TYR A 106 18.15 -8.94 -17.89
C TYR A 106 17.19 -10.13 -17.99
N PHE A 107 16.33 -10.29 -16.98
CA PHE A 107 15.34 -11.34 -16.94
C PHE A 107 14.38 -11.26 -18.14
N ALA A 108 13.94 -10.07 -18.54
CA ALA A 108 13.08 -9.89 -19.71
C ALA A 108 13.77 -10.29 -21.03
N GLU A 109 15.08 -10.07 -21.16
CA GLU A 109 15.87 -10.52 -22.32
C GLU A 109 16.09 -12.04 -22.33
N ARG A 110 16.21 -12.66 -21.14
CA ARG A 110 16.47 -14.10 -20.98
C ARG A 110 15.21 -14.96 -21.03
N LEU A 111 14.07 -14.44 -20.57
CA LEU A 111 12.82 -15.19 -20.47
C LEU A 111 12.38 -15.83 -21.81
N PRO A 112 12.46 -15.16 -22.97
CA PRO A 112 12.11 -15.77 -24.25
C PRO A 112 13.00 -16.96 -24.64
N LYS A 113 14.28 -16.92 -24.28
CA LYS A 113 15.25 -17.99 -24.60
C LYS A 113 15.05 -19.21 -23.71
N LEU A 114 14.64 -18.99 -22.46
CA LEU A 114 14.48 -20.06 -21.48
C LEU A 114 13.09 -20.70 -21.56
N LYS A 115 12.03 -19.95 -21.91
CA LYS A 115 10.67 -20.53 -22.08
C LYS A 115 10.54 -21.52 -23.24
N GLU A 116 11.48 -21.48 -24.19
CA GLU A 116 11.53 -22.38 -25.35
C GLU A 116 12.17 -23.73 -25.01
N ARG A 117 13.04 -23.78 -23.99
CA ARG A 117 13.67 -25.02 -23.55
C ARG A 117 12.65 -25.89 -22.82
N SER A 118 12.60 -27.17 -23.17
CA SER A 118 11.74 -28.17 -22.53
C SER A 118 12.01 -28.32 -21.03
N GLU A 119 13.25 -28.06 -20.58
CA GLU A 119 13.67 -28.11 -19.17
C GLU A 119 12.88 -27.16 -18.25
N PHE A 120 12.36 -26.07 -18.82
CA PHE A 120 11.60 -25.07 -18.07
C PHE A 120 10.10 -25.17 -18.31
N ARG A 121 9.63 -26.31 -18.82
CA ARG A 121 8.22 -26.59 -19.07
C ARG A 121 7.71 -27.65 -18.13
N LYS A 122 6.54 -27.42 -17.54
CA LYS A 122 5.86 -28.37 -16.67
C LYS A 122 4.39 -28.49 -17.04
N VAL A 123 3.86 -29.69 -16.90
CA VAL A 123 2.43 -29.92 -17.03
C VAL A 123 1.75 -29.45 -15.72
N SER A 124 0.85 -28.49 -15.84
CA SER A 124 0.08 -28.00 -14.70
C SER A 124 -0.82 -29.12 -14.15
N GLN A 125 -0.63 -29.50 -12.89
CA GLN A 125 -1.45 -30.54 -12.23
C GLN A 125 -2.95 -30.20 -12.18
N SER A 126 -3.31 -28.92 -12.21
CA SER A 126 -4.70 -28.47 -12.14
C SER A 126 -5.38 -28.37 -13.51
N THR A 127 -4.61 -28.19 -14.59
CA THR A 127 -5.17 -27.86 -15.91
C THR A 127 -4.74 -28.83 -17.00
N GLY A 128 -3.76 -29.71 -16.75
CA GLY A 128 -3.17 -30.62 -17.73
C GLY A 128 -2.43 -29.92 -18.87
N LYS A 129 -2.32 -28.59 -18.83
CA LYS A 129 -1.68 -27.77 -19.87
C LYS A 129 -0.18 -27.67 -19.62
N ASP A 130 0.58 -27.66 -20.71
CA ASP A 130 1.99 -27.32 -20.69
C ASP A 130 2.17 -25.82 -20.36
N VAL A 131 2.84 -25.55 -19.24
CA VAL A 131 3.06 -24.19 -18.71
C VAL A 131 4.54 -24.04 -18.36
N VAL A 132 5.09 -22.85 -18.63
CA VAL A 132 6.48 -22.53 -18.26
C VAL A 132 6.62 -22.52 -16.73
N ASP A 133 7.62 -23.22 -16.21
CA ASP A 133 7.99 -23.17 -14.80
C ASP A 133 8.76 -21.88 -14.50
N VAL A 134 8.00 -20.81 -14.22
CA VAL A 134 8.55 -19.49 -13.88
C VAL A 134 9.50 -19.55 -12.70
N THR A 135 9.26 -20.43 -11.72
CA THR A 135 10.13 -20.62 -10.54
C THR A 135 11.49 -21.19 -10.93
N ALA A 136 11.51 -22.22 -11.77
CA ALA A 136 12.76 -22.80 -12.28
C ALA A 136 13.53 -21.79 -13.15
N VAL A 137 12.83 -21.07 -14.04
CA VAL A 137 13.44 -20.02 -14.87
C VAL A 137 14.03 -18.91 -14.01
N THR A 138 13.29 -18.39 -13.03
CA THR A 138 13.76 -17.30 -12.17
C THR A 138 14.97 -17.73 -11.33
N THR A 139 14.99 -18.98 -10.86
CA THR A 139 16.13 -19.53 -10.13
C THR A 139 17.36 -19.68 -11.02
N ALA A 140 17.20 -20.17 -12.25
CA ALA A 140 18.29 -20.31 -13.22
C ALA A 140 18.85 -18.93 -13.63
N VAL A 141 18.00 -17.98 -14.02
CA VAL A 141 18.42 -16.61 -14.38
C VAL A 141 19.06 -15.91 -13.18
N GLY A 142 18.58 -16.18 -11.97
CA GLY A 142 19.18 -15.69 -10.73
C GLY A 142 20.62 -16.15 -10.56
N LYS A 143 20.92 -17.44 -10.81
CA LYS A 143 22.28 -17.98 -10.79
C LYS A 143 23.15 -17.35 -11.88
N GLU A 144 22.66 -17.31 -13.12
CA GLU A 144 23.34 -16.67 -14.25
C GLU A 144 23.68 -15.19 -13.96
N TRP A 145 22.79 -14.47 -13.28
CA TRP A 145 23.00 -13.08 -12.90
C TRP A 145 24.15 -12.90 -11.90
N GLN A 146 24.32 -13.83 -10.96
CA GLN A 146 25.43 -13.79 -10.00
C GLN A 146 26.77 -14.01 -10.70
N GLU A 147 26.81 -15.00 -11.59
CA GLU A 147 28.00 -15.39 -12.37
C GLU A 147 28.31 -14.43 -13.53
N LEU A 148 27.44 -13.46 -13.78
CA LEU A 148 27.59 -12.50 -14.88
C LEU A 148 28.89 -11.71 -14.77
N GLY A 149 29.63 -11.62 -15.88
CA GLY A 149 30.86 -10.84 -15.98
C GLY A 149 30.64 -9.34 -15.76
N THR A 150 31.71 -8.64 -15.38
CA THR A 150 31.67 -7.20 -15.06
C THR A 150 31.21 -6.33 -16.23
N GLN A 151 31.60 -6.67 -17.46
CA GLN A 151 31.22 -5.93 -18.67
C GLN A 151 29.71 -5.99 -18.94
N GLU A 152 29.11 -7.18 -18.86
CA GLU A 152 27.68 -7.36 -19.13
C GLU A 152 26.83 -6.78 -17.99
N LYS A 153 27.29 -6.88 -16.73
CA LYS A 153 26.70 -6.14 -15.60
C LYS A 153 26.67 -4.63 -15.88
N HIS A 154 27.77 -4.05 -16.36
CA HIS A 154 27.82 -2.63 -16.71
C HIS A 154 26.90 -2.26 -17.88
N ARG A 155 26.79 -3.11 -18.92
CA ARG A 155 25.82 -2.92 -20.03
C ARG A 155 24.40 -2.82 -19.50
N ILE A 156 24.04 -3.73 -18.60
CA ILE A 156 22.68 -3.81 -18.05
C ILE A 156 22.39 -2.67 -17.08
N GLU A 157 23.39 -2.22 -16.32
CA GLU A 157 23.24 -1.03 -15.47
C GLU A 157 22.95 0.20 -16.31
N LYS A 158 23.65 0.40 -17.43
CA LYS A 158 23.36 1.49 -18.38
C LYS A 158 21.93 1.42 -18.93
N LEU A 159 21.46 0.23 -19.31
CA LEU A 159 20.06 0.01 -19.73
C LEU A 159 19.07 0.33 -18.59
N ALA A 160 19.43 0.02 -17.34
CA ALA A 160 18.61 0.31 -16.17
C ALA A 160 18.54 1.80 -15.85
N GLU A 161 19.62 2.55 -16.05
CA GLU A 161 19.62 4.01 -15.96
C GLU A 161 18.72 4.64 -17.01
N ASP A 162 18.81 4.19 -18.26
CA ASP A 162 17.95 4.70 -19.33
C ASP A 162 16.49 4.31 -19.10
N ASN A 163 16.22 3.10 -18.62
CA ASN A 163 14.86 2.71 -18.19
C ASN A 163 14.35 3.58 -17.05
N LYS A 164 15.20 3.94 -16.08
CA LYS A 164 14.85 4.85 -14.98
C LYS A 164 14.45 6.23 -15.52
N LYS A 165 15.23 6.80 -16.45
CA LYS A 165 14.91 8.10 -17.08
C LYS A 165 13.57 8.05 -17.83
N GLN A 166 13.33 6.98 -18.60
CA GLN A 166 12.06 6.81 -19.31
C GLN A 166 10.89 6.63 -18.34
N TYR A 167 11.09 5.88 -17.26
CA TYR A 167 10.11 5.73 -16.20
C TYR A 167 9.77 7.05 -15.52
N GLU A 168 10.76 7.89 -15.21
CA GLU A 168 10.53 9.21 -14.61
C GLU A 168 9.72 10.12 -15.54
N LYS A 169 10.06 10.14 -16.83
CA LYS A 169 9.29 10.87 -17.85
C LYS A 169 7.85 10.34 -17.96
N ALA A 170 7.68 9.03 -18.04
CA ALA A 170 6.36 8.39 -18.12
C ALA A 170 5.54 8.62 -16.84
N MET A 171 6.16 8.57 -15.66
CA MET A 171 5.51 8.85 -14.39
C MET A 171 5.03 10.29 -14.30
N HIS A 172 5.85 11.24 -14.77
CA HIS A 172 5.47 12.64 -14.80
C HIS A 172 4.35 12.90 -15.82
N ALA A 173 4.42 12.27 -17.00
CA ALA A 173 3.34 12.31 -17.98
C ALA A 173 2.03 11.72 -17.42
N TRP A 174 2.12 10.57 -16.74
CA TRP A 174 0.97 9.93 -16.08
C TRP A 174 0.39 10.82 -14.98
N GLN A 175 1.22 11.46 -14.15
CA GLN A 175 0.77 12.41 -13.14
C GLN A 175 0.03 13.60 -13.74
N LYS A 176 0.46 14.09 -14.90
CA LYS A 176 -0.21 15.17 -15.63
C LYS A 176 -1.51 14.75 -16.30
N SER A 177 -1.60 13.49 -16.75
CA SER A 177 -2.84 12.96 -17.35
C SER A 177 -3.92 12.65 -16.32
N LEU A 178 -3.59 12.59 -15.03
CA LEU A 178 -4.57 12.30 -13.98
C LEU A 178 -5.56 13.45 -13.81
N THR A 179 -6.82 13.19 -14.15
CA THR A 179 -7.91 14.12 -13.83
C THR A 179 -8.45 13.88 -12.41
N PRO A 180 -9.04 14.89 -11.76
CA PRO A 180 -9.70 14.72 -10.46
C PRO A 180 -10.81 13.66 -10.48
N ASN A 181 -11.56 13.56 -11.58
CA ASN A 181 -12.59 12.53 -11.75
C ASN A 181 -11.97 11.12 -11.82
N ASP A 182 -10.82 10.96 -12.49
CA ASP A 182 -10.11 9.68 -12.54
C ASP A 182 -9.58 9.24 -11.18
N ILE A 183 -9.03 10.19 -10.40
CA ILE A 183 -8.61 9.96 -9.01
C ILE A 183 -9.82 9.55 -8.15
N ARG A 184 -10.97 10.21 -8.32
CA ARG A 184 -12.23 9.87 -7.62
C ARG A 184 -12.68 8.46 -7.95
N ARG A 185 -12.74 8.10 -9.24
CA ARG A 185 -13.10 6.75 -9.72
C ARG A 185 -12.17 5.68 -9.15
N GLN A 186 -10.85 5.92 -9.18
CA GLN A 186 -9.87 5.01 -8.60
C GLN A 186 -10.12 4.80 -7.10
N ASN A 187 -10.36 5.87 -6.36
CA ASN A 187 -10.57 5.81 -4.91
C ASN A 187 -11.88 5.10 -4.54
N LEU A 188 -12.95 5.27 -5.34
CA LEU A 188 -14.20 4.51 -5.19
C LEU A 188 -13.98 3.01 -5.41
N TYR A 189 -13.22 2.64 -6.45
CA TYR A 189 -12.85 1.24 -6.69
C TYR A 189 -12.05 0.66 -5.52
N LEU A 190 -11.03 1.38 -5.03
CA LEU A 190 -10.23 0.94 -3.88
C LEU A 190 -11.08 0.79 -2.61
N ALA A 191 -11.99 1.73 -2.35
CA ALA A 191 -12.92 1.64 -1.21
C ALA A 191 -13.82 0.40 -1.31
N HIS A 192 -14.32 0.07 -2.50
CA HIS A 192 -15.07 -1.15 -2.73
C HIS A 192 -14.22 -2.42 -2.51
N GLN A 193 -12.98 -2.46 -3.01
CA GLN A 193 -12.08 -3.60 -2.78
C GLN A 193 -11.75 -3.80 -1.29
N ARG A 194 -11.62 -2.72 -0.50
CA ARG A 194 -11.45 -2.80 0.96
C ARG A 194 -12.68 -3.39 1.65
N LYS A 195 -13.88 -3.02 1.22
CA LYS A 195 -15.14 -3.61 1.74
C LYS A 195 -15.23 -5.11 1.44
N LEU A 196 -14.60 -5.58 0.37
CA LEU A 196 -14.47 -7.01 0.06
C LEU A 196 -13.33 -7.71 0.84
N GLY A 197 -12.67 -7.03 1.77
CA GLY A 197 -11.57 -7.59 2.58
C GLY A 197 -10.23 -7.72 1.83
N LYS A 198 -10.08 -7.14 0.64
CA LYS A 198 -8.82 -7.21 -0.11
C LYS A 198 -7.81 -6.18 0.38
N SER A 199 -6.56 -6.60 0.51
CA SER A 199 -5.43 -5.69 0.69
C SER A 199 -5.23 -4.88 -0.59
N VAL A 200 -5.43 -3.56 -0.50
CA VAL A 200 -5.31 -2.65 -1.63
C VAL A 200 -4.45 -1.45 -1.24
N PRO A 201 -3.78 -0.80 -2.22
CA PRO A 201 -2.97 0.37 -1.95
C PRO A 201 -3.79 1.53 -1.36
N SER A 202 -3.08 2.52 -0.83
CA SER A 202 -3.68 3.77 -0.36
C SER A 202 -4.36 4.53 -1.50
N ASN A 203 -5.29 5.42 -1.13
CA ASN A 203 -5.99 6.26 -2.08
C ASN A 203 -5.03 7.20 -2.83
N LEU A 204 -5.30 7.42 -4.12
CA LEU A 204 -4.63 8.45 -4.90
C LEU A 204 -5.00 9.83 -4.36
N ARG A 205 -4.00 10.70 -4.25
CA ARG A 205 -4.15 12.09 -3.81
C ARG A 205 -4.16 12.99 -5.02
N ASP A 206 -5.11 13.90 -5.06
CA ASP A 206 -5.15 14.95 -6.06
C ASP A 206 -4.25 16.12 -5.62
N PRO A 207 -3.27 16.54 -6.43
CA PRO A 207 -2.47 17.73 -6.17
C PRO A 207 -3.27 19.04 -6.14
N SER A 208 -4.39 19.11 -6.86
CA SER A 208 -5.23 20.30 -7.00
C SER A 208 -6.32 20.41 -5.92
N ALA A 209 -6.58 19.32 -5.19
CA ALA A 209 -7.54 19.33 -4.09
C ALA A 209 -6.96 20.07 -2.87
N PRO A 210 -7.69 21.06 -2.31
CA PRO A 210 -7.31 21.69 -1.06
C PRO A 210 -7.03 20.65 0.03
N LYS A 211 -5.98 20.88 0.83
CA LYS A 211 -5.64 19.99 1.94
C LYS A 211 -6.47 20.37 3.16
N ARG A 212 -7.02 19.36 3.84
CA ARG A 212 -7.75 19.57 5.11
C ARG A 212 -6.83 20.25 6.14
N PRO A 213 -7.27 21.35 6.77
CA PRO A 213 -6.47 22.03 7.78
C PRO A 213 -6.36 21.18 9.06
N PRO A 214 -5.30 21.39 9.85
CA PRO A 214 -5.17 20.76 11.16
C PRO A 214 -6.27 21.25 12.12
N GLY A 215 -6.78 20.35 12.96
CA GLY A 215 -7.72 20.72 14.02
C GLY A 215 -7.03 21.44 15.19
N ALA A 216 -7.82 21.98 16.12
CA ALA A 216 -7.35 22.77 17.27
C ALA A 216 -6.24 22.07 18.08
N PHE A 217 -6.40 20.77 18.35
CA PHE A 217 -5.38 19.98 19.03
C PHE A 217 -4.04 19.92 18.27
N PHE A 218 -4.07 19.76 16.94
CA PHE A 218 -2.83 19.70 16.14
C PHE A 218 -2.15 21.06 16.06
N LEU A 219 -2.92 22.15 16.02
CA LEU A 219 -2.38 23.51 16.15
C LEU A 219 -1.72 23.71 17.51
N TYR A 220 -2.30 23.16 18.58
CA TYR A 220 -1.68 23.19 19.91
C TYR A 220 -0.41 22.34 19.99
N VAL A 221 -0.39 21.12 19.41
CA VAL A 221 0.81 20.28 19.34
C VAL A 221 1.92 20.99 18.57
N GLN A 222 1.58 21.66 17.46
CA GLN A 222 2.52 22.47 16.69
C GLN A 222 3.07 23.62 17.54
N HIS A 223 2.20 24.37 18.22
CA HIS A 223 2.62 25.42 19.15
C HIS A 223 3.51 24.90 20.29
N LEU A 224 3.25 23.71 20.83
CA LEU A 224 4.11 23.11 21.86
C LEU A 224 5.49 22.73 21.29
N ARG A 225 5.54 22.23 20.06
CA ARG A 225 6.79 21.89 19.37
C ARG A 225 7.60 23.15 19.06
N ASP A 226 6.95 24.18 18.55
CA ASP A 226 7.58 25.45 18.19
C ASP A 226 8.16 26.16 19.44
N ASN A 227 7.48 26.02 20.59
CA ASN A 227 7.98 26.53 21.87
C ASN A 227 8.98 25.60 22.58
N GLY A 228 9.38 24.47 21.96
CA GLY A 228 10.30 23.51 22.57
C GLY A 228 9.76 22.80 23.82
N LYS A 229 8.44 22.89 24.09
CA LYS A 229 7.80 22.28 25.27
C LYS A 229 7.56 20.78 25.14
N VAL A 230 7.72 20.25 23.93
CA VAL A 230 7.67 18.83 23.59
C VAL A 230 8.71 18.56 22.51
N SER A 231 9.55 17.55 22.74
CA SER A 231 10.60 17.11 21.81
C SER A 231 10.77 15.60 21.95
N GLY A 232 11.12 14.91 20.87
CA GLY A 232 11.29 13.46 20.87
C GLY A 232 10.49 12.76 19.78
N LEU A 233 10.23 11.47 19.97
CA LEU A 233 9.50 10.68 18.98
C LEU A 233 8.04 11.12 18.91
N ALA A 234 7.42 10.97 17.73
CA ALA A 234 6.05 11.42 17.48
C ALA A 234 5.03 10.86 18.49
N GLN A 235 5.27 9.65 19.00
CA GLN A 235 4.43 8.98 19.99
C GLN A 235 4.52 9.62 21.38
N GLU A 236 5.71 10.04 21.80
CA GLU A 236 5.95 10.73 23.08
C GLU A 236 5.32 12.12 23.06
N ILE A 237 5.57 12.88 21.99
CA ILE A 237 4.96 14.20 21.76
C ILE A 237 3.44 14.10 21.82
N SER A 238 2.86 13.10 21.16
CA SER A 238 1.40 12.92 21.14
C SER A 238 0.83 12.59 22.51
N ARG A 239 1.54 11.78 23.31
CA ARG A 239 1.14 11.43 24.68
C ARG A 239 1.19 12.64 25.61
N GLU A 240 2.28 13.39 25.59
CA GLU A 240 2.46 14.58 26.43
C GLU A 240 1.51 15.71 26.04
N ALA A 241 1.41 16.01 24.74
CA ALA A 241 0.50 17.03 24.26
C ALA A 241 -0.96 16.65 24.54
N GLY A 242 -1.31 15.36 24.45
CA GLY A 242 -2.64 14.85 24.81
C GLY A 242 -2.96 15.03 26.29
N ALA A 243 -2.00 14.80 27.18
CA ALA A 243 -2.17 15.05 28.61
C ALA A 243 -2.34 16.55 28.90
N LYS A 244 -1.43 17.39 28.37
CA LYS A 244 -1.47 18.85 28.52
C LYS A 244 -2.78 19.42 27.99
N TRP A 245 -3.23 19.00 26.79
CA TRP A 245 -4.50 19.44 26.20
C TRP A 245 -5.72 19.09 27.06
N LYS A 246 -5.75 17.92 27.71
CA LYS A 246 -6.85 17.55 28.61
C LYS A 246 -6.87 18.41 29.87
N SER A 247 -5.71 18.81 30.37
CA SER A 247 -5.58 19.69 31.54
C SER A 247 -5.86 21.16 31.26
N LEU A 248 -5.81 21.61 29.99
CA LEU A 248 -6.11 23.00 29.62
C LEU A 248 -7.58 23.36 29.86
N SER A 249 -7.80 24.59 30.32
CA SER A 249 -9.12 25.19 30.48
C SER A 249 -9.75 25.57 29.14
N ALA A 250 -11.07 25.80 29.11
CA ALA A 250 -11.78 26.22 27.90
C ALA A 250 -11.23 27.53 27.31
N LYS A 251 -10.84 28.48 28.17
CA LYS A 251 -10.27 29.78 27.76
C LYS A 251 -8.92 29.64 27.05
N GLU A 252 -8.10 28.67 27.47
CA GLU A 252 -6.80 28.41 26.84
C GLU A 252 -6.93 27.64 25.52
N LYS A 253 -8.01 26.86 25.36
CA LYS A 253 -8.34 26.14 24.12
C LYS A 253 -8.98 27.04 23.07
N GLU A 254 -9.78 28.00 23.50
CA GLU A 254 -10.52 28.96 22.67
C GLU A 254 -9.69 29.56 21.51
N PRO A 255 -8.46 30.09 21.70
CA PRO A 255 -7.69 30.63 20.59
C PRO A 255 -7.29 29.56 19.55
N PHE A 256 -7.07 28.32 19.97
CA PHE A 256 -6.75 27.22 19.05
C PHE A 256 -8.00 26.71 18.32
N GLU A 257 -9.14 26.67 19.00
CA GLU A 257 -10.44 26.31 18.42
C GLU A 257 -10.90 27.35 17.41
N LYS A 258 -10.80 28.64 17.75
CA LYS A 258 -11.10 29.74 16.81
C LYS A 258 -10.21 29.68 15.57
N ARG A 259 -8.89 29.53 15.74
CA ARG A 259 -7.95 29.39 14.61
C ARG A 259 -8.26 28.17 13.75
N ALA A 260 -8.62 27.04 14.36
CA ALA A 260 -9.00 25.84 13.62
C ALA A 260 -10.31 26.03 12.84
N HIS A 261 -11.29 26.73 13.43
CA HIS A 261 -12.54 27.09 12.78
C HIS A 261 -12.29 28.03 11.58
N ASP A 262 -11.53 29.10 11.78
CA ASP A 262 -11.19 30.05 10.71
C ASP A 262 -10.47 29.37 9.54
N GLN A 263 -9.53 28.46 9.83
CA GLN A 263 -8.85 27.66 8.82
C GLN A 263 -9.79 26.68 8.11
N TYR A 264 -10.72 26.07 8.85
CA TYR A 264 -11.72 25.17 8.29
C TYR A 264 -12.68 25.91 7.36
N ASP A 265 -13.13 27.11 7.72
CA ASP A 265 -13.99 27.95 6.88
C ASP A 265 -13.29 28.37 5.59
N ALA A 266 -12.01 28.75 5.68
CA ALA A 266 -11.19 29.03 4.51
C ALA A 266 -11.06 27.79 3.59
N TYR A 267 -10.82 26.62 4.19
CA TYR A 267 -10.79 25.34 3.47
C TYR A 267 -12.13 24.99 2.84
N ALA A 268 -13.25 25.21 3.53
CA ALA A 268 -14.60 24.96 3.00
C ALA A 268 -14.86 25.81 1.74
N LYS A 269 -14.52 27.11 1.80
CA LYS A 269 -14.59 28.02 0.65
C LYS A 269 -13.71 27.55 -0.51
N GLN A 270 -12.48 27.11 -0.23
CA GLN A 270 -11.57 26.58 -1.26
C GLN A 270 -12.09 25.27 -1.86
N MET A 271 -12.63 24.38 -1.04
CA MET A 271 -13.21 23.12 -1.47
C MET A 271 -14.44 23.34 -2.34
N ASP A 272 -15.29 24.29 -2.02
CA ASP A 272 -16.48 24.58 -2.83
C ASP A 272 -16.09 25.18 -4.18
N LYS A 273 -15.07 26.05 -4.23
CA LYS A 273 -14.46 26.48 -5.50
C LYS A 273 -13.90 25.28 -6.28
N TYR A 274 -13.17 24.40 -5.61
CA TYR A 274 -12.58 23.22 -6.23
C TYR A 274 -13.64 22.26 -6.80
N LYS A 275 -14.72 21.97 -6.07
CA LYS A 275 -15.86 21.16 -6.54
C LYS A 275 -16.59 21.80 -7.72
N LYS A 276 -16.69 23.13 -7.76
CA LYS A 276 -17.30 23.85 -8.90
C LYS A 276 -16.45 23.76 -10.16
N VAL A 277 -15.13 23.84 -10.03
CA VAL A 277 -14.20 23.71 -11.16
C VAL A 277 -14.06 22.25 -11.60
N HIS A 278 -14.25 21.29 -10.68
CA HIS A 278 -14.09 19.86 -10.91
C HIS A 278 -15.35 19.10 -10.47
N PRO A 279 -16.43 19.14 -11.27
CA PRO A 279 -17.70 18.47 -10.97
C PRO A 279 -17.60 16.93 -10.96
#